data_AF-A0A090ANM9-F1
#
_entry.id   AF-A0A090ANM9-F1
#
_cell.length_a   1.000
_cell.length_b   1.000
_cell.length_c   1.000
_cell.angle_alpha   90.00
_cell.angle_beta   90.00
_cell.angle_gamma   90.00
#
_symmetry.space_group_name_H-M   'P 1'
#
loop_
_entity.id
_entity.type
_entity.pdbx_description
1 polymer ?
#
loop_
_entity_poly.entity_id
_entity_poly.type
_entity_poly.pdbx_seq_one_letter_code
_entity_poly.pdbx_strand_id
1 'polypeptide(L)' 'MKSFSKWTIEDVEETFQLVLQKNHEQLTAWIIPHQDTSREEEQQLIQLRDKSC' A
#
# COMPACT_ATOMS: atom_id res chain seq x y z
N MET A 1 10.85 1.58 23.83
CA MET A 1 10.42 0.18 23.59
C MET A 1 11.08 -0.72 24.63
N LYS A 2 10.33 -1.69 25.20
CA LYS A 2 10.91 -2.70 26.10
C LYS A 2 11.92 -3.54 25.31
N SER A 3 13.03 -3.93 25.94
CA SER A 3 13.98 -4.87 25.34
C SER A 3 13.32 -6.23 25.11
N PHE A 4 13.59 -6.88 23.98
CA PHE A 4 12.95 -8.14 23.56
C PHE A 4 13.04 -9.25 24.63
N SER A 5 14.12 -9.28 25.40
CA SER A 5 14.31 -10.21 26.52
C SER A 5 13.30 -10.06 27.67
N LYS A 6 12.46 -9.01 27.65
CA LYS A 6 11.44 -8.70 28.66
C LYS A 6 10.02 -8.79 28.10
N TRP A 7 9.87 -9.27 26.86
CA TRP A 7 8.57 -9.39 26.22
C TRP A 7 7.87 -10.64 26.74
N THR A 8 6.59 -10.49 27.07
CA THR A 8 5.72 -11.63 27.33
C THR A 8 5.30 -12.27 26.02
N ILE A 9 4.69 -13.45 26.10
CA ILE A 9 4.07 -14.11 24.94
C ILE A 9 2.99 -13.19 24.34
N GLU A 10 2.22 -12.50 25.18
CA GLU A 10 1.20 -11.52 24.77
C GLU A 10 1.82 -10.34 24.00
N ASP A 11 2.94 -9.77 24.49
CA ASP A 11 3.66 -8.68 23.81
C ASP A 11 4.13 -9.11 22.39
N VAL A 12 4.56 -10.37 22.25
CA VAL A 12 5.00 -10.95 20.96
C VAL A 12 3.80 -11.16 20.02
N GLU A 13 2.71 -11.71 20.54
CA GLU A 13 1.50 -11.98 19.76
C GLU A 13 0.86 -10.68 19.24
N GLU A 14 0.76 -9.66 20.09
CA GLU A 14 0.27 -8.33 19.69
C GLU A 14 1.13 -7.74 18.57
N THR A 15 2.45 -7.78 18.73
CA THR A 15 3.37 -7.29 17.70
C THR A 15 3.26 -8.08 16.41
N PHE A 16 3.12 -9.40 16.48
CA PHE A 16 2.96 -10.25 15.32
C PHE A 16 1.67 -9.92 14.56
N GLN A 17 0.55 -9.75 15.25
CA GLN A 17 -0.72 -9.37 14.63
C GLN A 17 -0.65 -7.98 13.96
N LEU A 18 -0.02 -7.00 14.62
CA LEU A 18 0.20 -5.67 14.05
C LEU A 18 1.01 -5.72 12.75
N VAL A 19 2.09 -6.51 12.73
CA VAL A 19 2.92 -6.68 11.54
C VAL A 19 2.17 -7.44 10.45
N LEU A 20 1.42 -8.48 10.80
CA LEU A 20 0.62 -9.26 9.87
C LEU A 20 -0.44 -8.39 9.19
N GLN A 21 -1.19 -7.59 9.95
CA GLN A 21 -2.19 -6.68 9.42
C GLN A 21 -1.57 -5.65 8.48
N LYS A 22 -0.48 -5.00 8.90
CA LYS A 22 0.23 -4.01 8.07
C LYS A 22 0.68 -4.60 6.74
N ASN A 23 1.27 -5.80 6.77
CA ASN A 23 1.73 -6.46 5.56
C ASN A 23 0.56 -6.88 4.66
N HIS A 24 -0.56 -7.29 5.25
CA HIS A 24 -1.78 -7.62 4.52
C HIS A 24 -2.37 -6.38 3.81
N GLU A 25 -2.42 -5.24 4.48
CA GLU A 25 -2.87 -3.97 3.89
C GLU A 25 -1.98 -3.53 2.72
N GLN A 26 -0.66 -3.64 2.87
CA GLN A 26 0.29 -3.31 1.80
C GLN A 26 0.17 -4.26 0.61
N LEU A 27 0.06 -5.56 0.86
CA LEU A 27 -0.14 -6.56 -0.19
C LEU A 27 -1.46 -6.30 -0.92
N THR A 28 -2.52 -5.97 -0.19
CA THR A 28 -3.82 -5.64 -0.77
C THR A 28 -3.74 -4.39 -1.63
N ALA A 29 -3.05 -3.33 -1.18
CA ALA A 29 -2.83 -2.13 -1.98
C ALA A 29 -2.03 -2.39 -3.27
N TRP A 30 -1.15 -3.39 -3.29
CA TRP A 30 -0.43 -3.81 -4.49
C TRP A 30 -1.25 -4.69 -5.43
N ILE A 31 -2.13 -5.53 -4.88
CA ILE A 31 -2.97 -6.45 -5.66
C ILE A 31 -4.17 -5.72 -6.25
N ILE A 32 -4.70 -4.70 -5.56
CA ILE A 32 -5.78 -3.86 -6.10
C ILE A 32 -5.21 -3.19 -7.36
N PRO A 33 -5.75 -3.52 -8.56
CA PRO A 33 -5.36 -2.82 -9.77
C PRO A 33 -5.61 -1.34 -9.54
N HIS A 34 -4.64 -0.49 -9.86
CA HIS A 34 -4.91 0.94 -9.96
C HIS A 34 -6.13 1.12 -10.86
N GLN A 35 -7.10 1.90 -10.37
CA GLN A 35 -8.30 2.21 -11.14
C GLN A 35 -7.88 2.60 -12.55
N ASP A 36 -8.62 2.09 -13.53
CA ASP A 36 -8.49 2.51 -14.92
C ASP A 36 -8.42 4.04 -14.96
N THR A 37 -7.46 4.57 -15.72
CA THR A 37 -7.24 6.00 -15.87
C THR A 37 -8.57 6.70 -16.07
N SER A 38 -8.84 7.73 -15.27
CA SER A 38 -10.08 8.50 -15.42
C SER A 38 -10.15 9.09 -16.83
N ARG A 39 -11.37 9.32 -17.31
CA ARG A 39 -11.60 9.88 -18.65
C ARG A 39 -10.90 11.24 -18.82
N GLU A 40 -10.78 11.99 -17.73
CA GLU A 40 -10.07 13.26 -17.67
C GLU A 40 -8.55 13.07 -17.83
N GLU A 41 -7.96 12.05 -17.19
CA GLU A 41 -6.54 11.72 -17.35
C GLU A 41 -6.23 11.22 -18.76
N GLU A 42 -7.10 10.40 -19.35
CA GLU A 42 -6.97 9.98 -20.76
C GLU A 42 -6.99 11.17 -21.71
N GLN A 43 -7.90 12.13 -21.48
CA GLN A 43 -7.97 13.35 -22.29
C GLN A 43 -6.71 14.22 -22.16
N GLN A 44 -6.14 14.31 -20.96
CA GLN A 44 -4.88 15.03 -20.74
C GLN A 44 -3.70 14.35 -21.45
N LEU A 45 -3.63 13.02 -21.40
CA LEU A 45 -2.60 12.25 -22.10
C LEU A 45 -2.69 12.43 -23.62
N ILE A 46 -3.91 12.42 -24.19
CA ILE A 46 -4.15 12.69 -25.61
C ILE A 46 -3.67 14.10 -25.98
N GLN A 47 -4.02 15.11 -25.18
CA GLN A 47 -3.58 16.49 -25.43
C GLN A 47 -2.07 16.68 -25.33
N LEU A 48 -1.40 15.97 -24.41
CA LEU A 48 0.06 16.02 -24.29
C LEU A 48 0.76 15.35 -25.48
N ARG A 49 0.24 14.22 -25.95
CA ARG A 49 0.73 13.55 -27.16
C ARG A 49 0.62 14.47 -28.37
N ASP A 50 -0.52 15.10 -28.55
CA ASP A 50 -0.81 15.93 -29.73
C ASP A 50 -0.03 17.27 -29.71
N LYS A 51 0.38 17.76 -28.52
CA LYS A 51 1.26 18.94 -28.37
C LYS A 51 2.75 18.65 -28.56
N SER A 52 3.15 17.38 -28.55
CA SER A 52 4.54 16.95 -28.69
C SER A 52 4.92 16.62 -30.13
N CYS A 53 4.01 16.84 -31.09
CA CYS A 53 4.18 16.69 -32.53
C CYS A 53 4.10 18.08 -33.19
#